data_AF-A0A6L4X3G2-F1
#
_entry.id   AF-A0A6L4X3G2-F1
#
_cell.length_a   1.000
_cell.length_b   1.000
_cell.length_c   1.000
_cell.angle_alpha   90.00
_cell.angle_beta   90.00
_cell.angle_gamma   90.00
#
_symmetry.space_group_name_H-M   'P 1'
#
loop_
_entity.id
_entity.type
_entity.pdbx_description
1 polymer ?
#
loop_
_entity_poly.entity_id
_entity_poly.type
_entity_poly.pdbx_seq_one_letter_code
_entity_poly.pdbx_strand_id
1 'polypeptide(L)'
;MNAAEYLLEFFNEETRADGVEFDLRRVMCAISEVGRQLDGMESMGVSRFGRYRAAMPELWEQAWYSFRSANGAFSFTPADERRVSPGVTFMLLDIRDNGLSIDVTLDDGRRRSVDDMLAKVIETVNEDDTLSMSLKAYVVKLVHEVRLAMDLSRAGCDFELSDALARLMDGIGKAESVSGKRSVWEKLREDAIVPFTSAFFSALGAAVGAYAIGAASGQYRLP
;
A
#
# COMPACT_ATOMS: atom_id res chain seq x y z
N MET A 1 8.08 17.12 3.49
CA MET A 1 7.92 16.24 4.65
C MET A 1 7.06 15.05 4.25
N ASN A 2 7.58 13.83 4.37
CA ASN A 2 6.79 12.62 4.11
C ASN A 2 5.96 12.23 5.35
N ALA A 3 5.02 11.28 5.21
CA ALA A 3 4.14 10.89 6.31
C ALA A 3 4.89 10.33 7.53
N ALA A 4 5.99 9.61 7.34
CA ALA A 4 6.77 9.06 8.44
C ALA A 4 7.58 10.13 9.18
N GLU A 5 8.19 11.07 8.46
CA GLU A 5 8.87 12.25 8.99
C GLU A 5 7.91 13.11 9.84
N TYR A 6 6.70 13.37 9.32
CA TYR A 6 5.67 14.09 10.07
C TYR A 6 5.27 13.39 11.37
N LEU A 7 5.16 12.05 11.35
CA LEU A 7 4.82 11.27 12.54
C LEU A 7 5.97 11.22 13.56
N LEU A 8 7.22 11.17 13.10
CA LEU A 8 8.40 11.25 13.98
C LEU A 8 8.47 12.58 14.72
N GLU A 9 8.19 13.69 14.04
CA GLU A 9 8.09 15.01 14.68
C GLU A 9 6.90 15.10 15.65
N PHE A 10 5.75 14.50 15.28
CA PHE A 10 4.55 14.46 16.12
C PHE A 10 4.79 13.75 17.46
N PHE A 11 5.48 12.60 17.43
CA PHE A 11 5.81 11.82 18.63
C PHE A 11 7.08 12.29 19.37
N ASN A 12 7.65 13.43 18.96
CA ASN A 12 8.90 13.98 19.55
C ASN A 12 10.10 13.01 19.49
N GLU A 13 10.10 12.13 18.50
CA GLU A 13 11.26 11.29 18.18
C GLU A 13 12.29 12.10 17.38
N GLU A 14 11.85 13.19 16.72
CA GLU A 14 12.70 14.14 16.01
C GLU A 14 12.40 15.60 16.37
N THR A 15 13.32 16.49 15.98
CA THR A 15 13.18 17.93 16.20
C THR A 15 12.08 18.45 15.28
N ARG A 16 11.04 19.04 15.88
CA ARG A 16 9.93 19.66 15.13
C ARG A 16 10.46 20.78 14.24
N ALA A 17 10.10 20.76 12.96
CA ALA A 17 10.42 21.86 12.06
C ALA A 17 9.58 23.10 12.39
N ASP A 18 10.16 24.29 12.18
CA ASP A 18 9.48 25.56 12.46
C ASP A 18 8.20 25.69 11.62
N GLY A 19 7.07 25.96 12.29
CA GLY A 19 5.77 26.18 11.64
C GLY A 19 4.96 24.90 11.33
N VAL A 20 5.42 23.72 11.75
CA VAL A 20 4.63 22.48 11.62
C VAL A 20 3.53 22.45 12.67
N GLU A 21 2.28 22.46 12.22
CA GLU A 21 1.10 22.29 13.07
C GLU A 21 0.59 20.85 13.04
N PHE A 22 0.38 20.30 14.24
CA PHE A 22 -0.24 19.00 14.43
C PHE A 22 -1.72 19.14 14.77
N ASP A 23 -2.57 18.65 13.89
CA ASP A 23 -3.99 18.47 14.17
C ASP A 23 -4.40 17.01 13.92
N LEU A 24 -5.49 16.62 14.57
CA LEU A 24 -6.01 15.26 14.50
C LEU A 24 -6.17 14.77 13.06
N ARG A 25 -6.73 15.57 12.17
CA ARG A 25 -6.99 15.13 10.80
C ARG A 25 -5.68 14.82 10.08
N ARG A 26 -4.69 15.71 10.19
CA ARG A 26 -3.38 15.51 9.54
C ARG A 26 -2.64 14.29 10.09
N VAL A 27 -2.63 14.11 11.42
CA VAL A 27 -2.01 12.94 12.05
C VAL A 27 -2.67 11.64 11.59
N MET A 28 -3.99 11.59 11.59
CA MET A 28 -4.73 10.39 11.19
C MET A 28 -4.58 10.09 9.70
N CYS A 29 -4.50 11.13 8.85
CA CYS A 29 -4.16 10.98 7.44
C CYS A 29 -2.74 10.41 7.26
N ALA A 30 -1.75 10.92 7.98
CA ALA A 30 -0.38 10.41 7.88
C ALA A 30 -0.26 8.94 8.31
N ILE A 31 -0.92 8.54 9.40
CA ILE A 31 -0.95 7.13 9.84
C ILE A 31 -1.64 6.26 8.80
N SER A 32 -2.77 6.73 8.25
CA SER A 32 -3.49 6.01 7.20
C SER A 32 -2.65 5.85 5.94
N GLU A 33 -1.83 6.85 5.60
CA GLU A 33 -0.93 6.79 4.46
C GLU A 33 0.18 5.75 4.67
N VAL A 34 0.84 5.75 5.83
CA VAL A 34 1.83 4.72 6.19
C VAL A 34 1.19 3.33 6.16
N GLY A 35 0.01 3.17 6.78
CA GLY A 35 -0.73 1.91 6.78
C GLY A 35 -1.06 1.42 5.37
N ARG A 36 -1.56 2.31 4.51
CA ARG A 36 -1.91 2.03 3.12
C ARG A 36 -0.70 1.62 2.29
N GLN A 37 0.45 2.27 2.48
CA GLN A 37 1.68 1.90 1.80
C GLN A 37 2.17 0.52 2.26
N LEU A 38 2.10 0.21 3.56
CA LEU A 38 2.41 -1.13 4.09
C LEU A 38 1.48 -2.20 3.55
N ASP A 39 0.16 -1.93 3.51
CA ASP A 39 -0.84 -2.80 2.87
C ASP A 39 -0.48 -3.06 1.40
N GLY A 40 -0.03 -2.03 0.70
CA GLY A 40 0.44 -2.16 -0.68
C GLY A 40 1.65 -3.09 -0.81
N MET A 41 2.64 -2.99 0.08
CA MET A 41 3.81 -3.87 0.06
C MET A 41 3.47 -5.32 0.41
N GLU A 42 2.59 -5.52 1.40
CA GLU A 42 2.06 -6.84 1.75
C GLU A 42 1.23 -7.41 0.59
N SER A 43 0.48 -6.54 -0.11
CA SER A 43 -0.26 -6.91 -1.31
C SER A 43 0.62 -7.35 -2.48
N MET A 44 1.89 -6.97 -2.43
CA MET A 44 2.92 -7.36 -3.39
C MET A 44 3.71 -8.60 -2.92
N GLY A 45 3.35 -9.21 -1.78
CA GLY A 45 4.02 -10.40 -1.24
C GLY A 45 5.36 -10.12 -0.56
N VAL A 46 5.62 -8.85 -0.21
CA VAL A 46 6.86 -8.45 0.45
C VAL A 46 6.77 -8.71 1.95
N SER A 47 7.24 -9.88 2.37
CA SER A 47 7.19 -10.32 3.77
C SER A 47 8.05 -9.50 4.75
N ARG A 48 9.07 -8.77 4.26
CA ARG A 48 10.01 -8.01 5.10
C ARG A 48 9.32 -6.94 5.95
N PHE A 49 8.19 -6.42 5.49
CA PHE A 49 7.41 -5.38 6.15
C PHE A 49 6.33 -5.91 7.10
N GLY A 50 6.19 -7.24 7.26
CA GLY A 50 5.21 -7.82 8.18
C GLY A 50 5.41 -7.40 9.64
N ARG A 51 6.66 -7.11 10.04
CA ARG A 51 6.97 -6.55 11.37
C ARG A 51 6.50 -5.10 11.53
N TYR A 52 6.50 -4.32 10.45
CA TYR A 52 6.01 -2.93 10.45
C TYR A 52 4.48 -2.92 10.53
N ARG A 53 3.85 -3.85 9.81
CA ARG A 53 2.41 -4.06 9.92
C ARG A 53 1.98 -4.38 11.35
N ALA A 54 2.73 -5.20 12.07
CA ALA A 54 2.45 -5.53 13.48
C ALA A 54 2.59 -4.32 14.43
N ALA A 55 3.31 -3.27 14.04
CA ALA A 55 3.50 -2.05 14.81
C ALA A 55 2.40 -0.99 14.58
N MET A 56 1.61 -1.13 13.51
CA MET A 56 0.52 -0.19 13.16
C MET A 56 -0.54 -0.02 14.26
N PRO A 57 -1.00 -1.07 14.97
CA PRO A 57 -1.99 -0.90 16.04
C PRO A 57 -1.49 0.01 17.16
N GLU A 58 -0.22 -0.11 17.56
CA GLU A 58 0.38 0.75 18.58
C GLU A 58 0.47 2.20 18.09
N LEU A 59 0.91 2.40 16.85
CA LEU A 59 1.00 3.72 16.23
C LEU A 59 -0.37 4.42 16.22
N TRP A 60 -1.43 3.71 15.82
CA TRP A 60 -2.81 4.21 15.85
C TRP A 60 -3.26 4.55 17.27
N GLU A 61 -3.01 3.66 18.22
CA GLU A 61 -3.42 3.83 19.61
C GLU A 61 -2.76 5.04 20.26
N GLN A 62 -1.44 5.19 20.12
CA GLN A 62 -0.71 6.30 20.72
C GLN A 62 -1.08 7.64 20.09
N ALA A 63 -1.30 7.67 18.77
CA ALA A 63 -1.79 8.87 18.11
C ALA A 63 -3.17 9.26 18.62
N TRP A 64 -4.10 8.31 18.69
CA TRP A 64 -5.46 8.56 19.16
C TRP A 64 -5.48 9.10 20.60
N TYR A 65 -4.67 8.53 21.49
CA TYR A 65 -4.59 9.00 22.87
C TYR A 65 -3.87 10.34 23.03
N SER A 66 -2.99 10.72 22.11
CA SER A 66 -2.35 12.05 22.15
C SER A 66 -3.36 13.18 21.99
N PHE A 67 -4.55 12.91 21.41
CA PHE A 67 -5.66 13.85 21.30
C PHE A 67 -6.67 13.76 22.46
N ARG A 68 -6.44 12.87 23.43
CA ARG A 68 -7.28 12.70 24.61
C ARG A 68 -6.65 13.41 25.79
N SER A 69 -7.39 14.33 26.39
CA SER A 69 -6.96 15.03 27.59
C SER A 69 -7.10 14.15 28.85
N ALA A 70 -6.44 14.57 29.94
CA ALA A 70 -6.44 13.86 31.22
C ALA A 70 -7.83 13.65 31.84
N ASN A 71 -8.82 14.50 31.50
CA ASN A 71 -10.21 14.35 31.94
C ASN A 71 -11.05 13.45 31.00
N GLY A 72 -10.44 12.87 29.98
CA GLY A 72 -11.08 11.99 29.00
C GLY A 72 -11.73 12.72 27.82
N ALA A 73 -11.77 14.05 27.81
CA ALA A 73 -12.29 14.85 26.69
C ALA A 73 -11.31 14.83 25.51
N PHE A 74 -11.87 14.88 24.30
CA PHE A 74 -11.13 14.80 23.06
C PHE A 74 -10.88 16.19 22.48
N SER A 75 -9.69 16.42 21.94
CA SER A 75 -9.26 17.69 21.35
C SER A 75 -8.81 17.49 19.90
N PHE A 76 -8.92 18.54 19.09
CA PHE A 76 -8.34 18.55 17.74
C PHE A 76 -6.86 18.93 17.72
N THR A 77 -6.35 19.43 18.84
CA THR A 77 -4.92 19.65 19.08
C THR A 77 -4.38 18.60 20.05
N PRO A 78 -3.10 18.22 19.95
CA PRO A 78 -2.49 17.26 20.85
C PRO A 78 -2.57 17.78 22.29
N ALA A 79 -3.15 16.98 23.17
CA ALA A 79 -3.31 17.30 24.59
C ALA A 79 -2.18 16.73 25.45
N ASP A 80 -1.46 15.73 24.92
CA ASP A 80 -0.39 15.01 25.61
C ASP A 80 0.75 14.73 24.64
N GLU A 81 1.99 14.90 25.12
CA GLU A 81 3.18 14.58 24.35
C GLU A 81 3.54 13.12 24.59
N ARG A 82 3.12 12.27 23.66
CA ARG A 82 3.38 10.84 23.75
C ARG A 82 4.58 10.44 22.90
N ARG A 83 5.24 9.39 23.37
CA ARG A 83 6.26 8.67 22.61
C ARG A 83 5.72 7.30 22.22
N VAL A 84 6.28 6.77 21.16
CA VAL A 84 5.98 5.42 20.68
C VAL A 84 7.10 4.46 21.10
N SER A 85 6.86 3.16 20.99
CA SER A 85 7.91 2.18 21.31
C SER A 85 9.10 2.31 20.35
N PRO A 86 10.31 1.85 20.76
CA PRO A 86 11.46 1.82 19.88
C PRO A 86 11.22 1.03 18.58
N GLY A 87 10.30 0.06 18.59
CA GLY A 87 9.92 -0.68 17.39
C GLY A 87 9.14 0.17 16.38
N VAL A 88 8.21 0.99 16.85
CA VAL A 88 7.47 1.94 16.00
C VAL A 88 8.41 3.07 15.54
N THR A 89 9.25 3.60 16.43
CA THR A 89 10.27 4.61 16.07
C THR A 89 11.18 4.08 14.96
N PHE A 90 11.72 2.87 15.11
CA PHE A 90 12.57 2.25 14.09
C PHE A 90 11.84 2.06 12.76
N MET A 91 10.59 1.59 12.79
CA MET A 91 9.77 1.48 11.59
C MET A 91 9.63 2.83 10.88
N LEU A 92 9.27 3.89 11.59
CA LEU A 92 9.08 5.22 10.99
C LEU A 92 10.40 5.79 10.46
N LEU A 93 11.52 5.61 11.17
CA LEU A 93 12.85 6.01 10.71
C LEU A 93 13.24 5.27 9.42
N ASP A 94 13.03 3.96 9.38
CA ASP A 94 13.33 3.15 8.19
C ASP A 94 12.46 3.56 6.99
N ILE A 95 11.17 3.82 7.20
CA ILE A 95 10.27 4.32 6.16
C ILE A 95 10.68 5.71 5.69
N ARG A 96 11.14 6.59 6.58
CA ARG A 96 11.62 7.92 6.21
C ARG A 96 12.89 7.84 5.37
N ASP A 97 13.87 7.05 5.82
CA ASP A 97 15.21 7.01 5.23
C ASP A 97 15.26 6.19 3.94
N ASN A 98 14.54 5.06 3.91
CA ASN A 98 14.60 4.10 2.81
C ASN A 98 13.31 4.06 1.98
N GLY A 99 12.26 4.77 2.41
CA GLY A 99 10.95 4.71 1.79
C GLY A 99 10.24 3.38 2.02
N LEU A 100 8.94 3.35 1.73
CA LEU A 100 8.24 2.11 1.35
C LEU A 100 8.33 1.93 -0.17
N SER A 101 9.52 2.13 -0.72
CA SER A 101 9.80 1.88 -2.12
C SER A 101 10.44 0.53 -2.30
N ILE A 102 9.92 -0.19 -3.27
CA ILE A 102 10.66 -1.23 -3.95
C ILE A 102 11.44 -0.48 -5.03
N ASP A 103 12.75 -0.66 -5.12
CA ASP A 103 13.53 -0.10 -6.23
C ASP A 103 13.06 -0.79 -7.51
N VAL A 104 12.08 -0.19 -8.16
CA VAL A 104 11.50 -0.67 -9.41
C VAL A 104 12.25 -0.03 -10.56
N THR A 105 13.53 -0.38 -10.69
CA THR A 105 14.22 -0.17 -11.96
C THR A 105 13.53 -1.03 -13.03
N LEU A 106 12.72 -0.39 -13.87
CA LEU A 106 12.07 -1.03 -15.01
C LEU A 106 13.05 -1.08 -16.18
N ASP A 107 13.73 -2.20 -16.36
CA ASP A 107 14.31 -2.52 -17.66
C ASP A 107 13.21 -2.78 -18.72
N ASP A 108 13.57 -2.76 -20.00
CA ASP A 108 12.64 -2.97 -21.12
C ASP A 108 11.93 -4.35 -21.08
N GLY A 109 12.49 -5.34 -20.40
CA GLY A 109 11.88 -6.65 -20.19
C GLY A 109 10.77 -6.59 -19.14
N ARG A 110 11.07 -6.01 -17.97
CA ARG A 110 10.10 -5.81 -16.87
C ARG A 110 8.96 -4.90 -17.31
N ARG A 111 9.27 -3.85 -18.07
CA ARG A 111 8.26 -2.94 -18.60
C ARG A 111 7.25 -3.67 -19.48
N ARG A 112 7.72 -4.50 -20.41
CA ARG A 112 6.86 -5.36 -21.25
C ARG A 112 6.03 -6.33 -20.41
N SER A 113 6.62 -6.93 -19.38
CA SER A 113 5.89 -7.81 -18.47
C SER A 113 4.76 -7.09 -17.72
N VAL A 114 4.97 -5.83 -17.31
CA VAL A 114 3.90 -5.01 -16.71
C VAL A 114 2.84 -4.70 -17.76
N ASP A 115 3.22 -4.24 -18.95
CA ASP A 115 2.28 -3.92 -20.03
C ASP A 115 1.40 -5.12 -20.44
N ASP A 116 1.98 -6.32 -20.53
CA ASP A 116 1.28 -7.57 -20.83
C ASP A 116 0.29 -7.93 -19.71
N MET A 117 0.69 -7.75 -18.44
CA MET A 117 -0.22 -7.95 -17.30
C MET A 117 -1.38 -6.95 -17.36
N LEU A 118 -1.11 -5.67 -17.58
CA LEU A 118 -2.12 -4.62 -17.67
C LEU A 118 -3.12 -4.89 -18.80
N ALA A 119 -2.65 -5.40 -19.95
CA ALA A 119 -3.51 -5.79 -21.06
C ALA A 119 -4.46 -6.93 -20.68
N LYS A 120 -3.94 -7.99 -20.03
CA LYS A 120 -4.74 -9.13 -19.56
C LYS A 120 -5.76 -8.73 -18.47
N VAL A 121 -5.43 -7.77 -17.61
CA VAL A 121 -6.37 -7.22 -16.62
C VAL A 121 -7.54 -6.53 -17.32
N ILE A 122 -7.28 -5.69 -18.33
CA ILE A 122 -8.33 -5.03 -19.11
C ILE A 122 -9.22 -6.05 -19.81
N GLU A 123 -8.63 -7.06 -20.46
CA GLU A 123 -9.35 -8.15 -21.11
C GLU A 123 -10.29 -8.86 -20.11
N THR A 124 -9.74 -9.29 -18.97
CA THR A 124 -10.48 -9.97 -17.89
C THR A 124 -11.67 -9.14 -17.38
N VAL A 125 -11.46 -7.86 -17.09
CA VAL A 125 -12.50 -6.95 -16.60
C VAL A 125 -13.61 -6.75 -17.64
N ASN A 126 -13.25 -6.71 -18.92
CA ASN A 126 -14.21 -6.56 -20.01
C ASN A 126 -15.02 -7.85 -20.24
N GLU A 127 -14.39 -9.02 -20.17
CA GLU A 127 -15.04 -10.33 -20.31
C GLU A 127 -16.03 -10.65 -19.17
N ASP A 128 -15.79 -10.09 -17.98
CA ASP A 128 -16.64 -10.30 -16.82
C ASP A 128 -17.88 -9.38 -16.81
N ASP A 129 -18.93 -9.79 -17.49
CA ASP A 129 -20.26 -9.12 -17.48
C ASP A 129 -20.96 -9.08 -16.12
N THR A 130 -20.47 -9.81 -15.11
CA THR A 130 -21.09 -9.83 -13.77
C THR A 130 -20.67 -8.63 -12.91
N LEU A 131 -19.59 -7.94 -13.29
CA LEU A 131 -19.12 -6.75 -12.58
C LEU A 131 -19.96 -5.51 -12.91
N SER A 132 -20.20 -4.69 -11.89
CA SER A 132 -20.78 -3.35 -12.08
C SER A 132 -19.88 -2.46 -12.95
N MET A 133 -20.50 -1.61 -13.78
CA MET A 133 -19.75 -0.67 -14.64
C MET A 133 -18.84 0.27 -13.83
N SER A 134 -19.25 0.65 -12.62
CA SER A 134 -18.43 1.48 -11.72
C SER A 134 -17.15 0.77 -11.30
N LEU A 135 -17.21 -0.52 -10.99
CA LEU A 135 -16.03 -1.30 -10.59
C LEU A 135 -15.11 -1.57 -11.78
N LYS A 136 -15.68 -1.85 -12.96
CA LYS A 136 -14.89 -1.95 -14.21
C LYS A 136 -14.13 -0.65 -14.48
N ALA A 137 -14.82 0.48 -14.41
CA ALA A 137 -14.21 1.79 -14.62
C ALA A 137 -13.11 2.09 -13.59
N TYR A 138 -13.32 1.70 -12.32
CA TYR A 138 -12.31 1.85 -11.27
C TYR A 138 -11.04 1.04 -11.57
N VAL A 139 -11.15 -0.25 -11.92
CA VAL A 139 -9.99 -1.08 -12.24
C VAL A 139 -9.27 -0.57 -13.50
N VAL A 140 -10.01 -0.17 -14.55
CA VAL A 140 -9.43 0.41 -15.76
C VAL A 140 -8.70 1.72 -15.45
N LYS A 141 -9.24 2.57 -14.58
CA LYS A 141 -8.56 3.79 -14.10
C LYS A 141 -7.22 3.44 -13.45
N LEU A 142 -7.18 2.44 -12.58
CA LEU A 142 -5.95 2.00 -11.92
C LEU A 142 -4.92 1.47 -12.91
N VAL A 143 -5.35 0.75 -13.95
CA VAL A 143 -4.45 0.34 -15.05
C VAL A 143 -3.82 1.55 -15.74
N HIS A 144 -4.58 2.61 -16.00
CA HIS A 144 -4.04 3.85 -16.57
C HIS A 144 -3.08 4.58 -15.62
N GLU A 145 -3.37 4.60 -14.32
CA GLU A 145 -2.47 5.16 -13.30
C GLU A 145 -1.11 4.44 -13.31
N VAL A 146 -1.10 3.11 -13.42
CA VAL A 146 0.16 2.33 -13.52
C VAL A 146 0.93 2.70 -14.79
N ARG A 147 0.28 2.79 -15.96
CA ARG A 147 0.94 3.18 -17.21
C ARG A 147 1.58 4.56 -17.11
N LEU A 148 0.85 5.52 -16.55
CA LEU A 148 1.37 6.87 -16.32
C LEU A 148 2.59 6.83 -15.38
N ALA A 149 2.53 6.06 -14.30
CA ALA A 149 3.66 5.92 -13.38
C ALA A 149 4.89 5.27 -14.05
N MET A 150 4.69 4.32 -14.97
CA MET A 150 5.77 3.74 -15.78
C MET A 150 6.40 4.78 -16.74
N ASP A 151 5.60 5.69 -17.29
CA ASP A 151 6.08 6.78 -18.15
C ASP A 151 6.85 7.84 -17.34
N LEU A 152 6.37 8.16 -16.13
CA LEU A 152 7.01 9.11 -15.23
C LEU A 152 8.33 8.56 -14.67
N SER A 153 8.41 7.28 -14.34
CA SER A 153 9.67 6.63 -13.94
C SER A 153 10.72 6.73 -15.06
N ARG A 154 10.33 6.59 -16.33
CA ARG A 154 11.23 6.80 -17.47
C ARG A 154 11.77 8.23 -17.56
N ALA A 155 11.03 9.21 -17.06
CA ALA A 155 11.44 10.60 -16.99
C ALA A 155 12.29 10.93 -15.74
N GLY A 156 12.62 9.94 -14.91
CA GLY A 156 13.37 10.10 -13.66
C GLY A 156 12.51 10.53 -12.47
N CYS A 157 11.19 10.38 -12.57
CA CYS A 157 10.24 10.65 -11.49
C CYS A 157 9.76 9.32 -10.87
N ASP A 158 10.54 8.74 -9.96
CA ASP A 158 10.36 7.36 -9.47
C ASP A 158 9.37 7.19 -8.30
N PHE A 159 8.54 8.19 -7.98
CA PHE A 159 7.79 8.21 -6.72
C PHE A 159 6.43 7.47 -6.71
N GLU A 160 5.92 6.96 -7.85
CA GLU A 160 4.51 6.53 -7.92
C GLU A 160 4.26 5.11 -8.43
N LEU A 161 5.26 4.42 -8.97
CA LEU A 161 5.02 3.13 -9.64
C LEU A 161 4.62 2.00 -8.68
N SER A 162 5.32 1.88 -7.55
CA SER A 162 5.01 0.88 -6.53
C SER A 162 3.61 1.10 -5.94
N ASP A 163 3.25 2.36 -5.70
CA ASP A 163 1.94 2.75 -5.16
C ASP A 163 0.81 2.48 -6.17
N ALA A 164 1.01 2.83 -7.45
CA ALA A 164 0.05 2.55 -8.51
C ALA A 164 -0.17 1.05 -8.70
N LEU A 165 0.91 0.25 -8.70
CA LEU A 165 0.84 -1.21 -8.80
C LEU A 165 0.09 -1.82 -7.62
N ALA A 166 0.38 -1.38 -6.38
CA ALA A 166 -0.33 -1.84 -5.19
C ALA A 166 -1.84 -1.56 -5.26
N ARG A 167 -2.23 -0.35 -5.67
CA ARG A 167 -3.65 0.01 -5.82
C ARG A 167 -4.34 -0.86 -6.87
N LEU A 168 -3.65 -1.16 -7.98
CA LEU A 168 -4.15 -2.06 -9.01
C LEU A 168 -4.39 -3.47 -8.45
N MET A 169 -3.43 -4.02 -7.68
CA MET A 169 -3.57 -5.35 -7.07
C MET A 169 -4.76 -5.43 -6.12
N ASP A 170 -4.97 -4.41 -5.28
CA ASP A 170 -6.16 -4.30 -4.42
C ASP A 170 -7.45 -4.19 -5.25
N GLY A 171 -7.45 -3.40 -6.32
CA GLY A 171 -8.58 -3.28 -7.25
C GLY A 171 -8.96 -4.61 -7.91
N ILE A 172 -7.96 -5.38 -8.34
CA ILE A 172 -8.11 -6.73 -8.91
C ILE A 172 -8.71 -7.67 -7.86
N GLY A 173 -8.17 -7.70 -6.64
CA GLY A 173 -8.68 -8.55 -5.56
C GLY A 173 -10.14 -8.24 -5.20
N LYS A 174 -10.52 -6.96 -5.19
CA LYS A 174 -11.92 -6.54 -4.99
C LYS A 174 -12.82 -7.02 -6.13
N ALA A 175 -12.39 -6.84 -7.37
CA ALA A 175 -13.15 -7.26 -8.55
C ALA A 175 -13.38 -8.77 -8.58
N GLU A 176 -12.34 -9.55 -8.29
CA GLU A 176 -12.44 -11.00 -8.17
C GLU A 176 -13.42 -11.43 -7.07
N SER A 177 -13.38 -10.78 -5.90
CA SER A 177 -14.22 -11.16 -4.75
C SER A 177 -15.72 -11.04 -4.99
N VAL A 178 -16.13 -10.16 -5.90
CA VAL A 178 -17.54 -9.89 -6.24
C VAL A 178 -17.94 -10.45 -7.60
N SER A 179 -17.01 -11.08 -8.31
CA SER A 179 -17.24 -11.67 -9.62
C SER A 179 -18.10 -12.95 -9.51
N GLY A 180 -19.02 -13.12 -10.45
CA GLY A 180 -19.70 -14.39 -10.70
C GLY A 180 -18.92 -15.35 -11.61
N LYS A 181 -17.80 -14.93 -12.20
CA LYS A 181 -16.98 -15.67 -13.19
C LYS A 181 -15.60 -16.03 -12.66
N ARG A 182 -15.58 -16.81 -11.57
CA ARG A 182 -14.34 -17.24 -10.89
C ARG A 182 -13.26 -17.81 -11.83
N SER A 183 -13.65 -18.57 -12.84
CA SER A 183 -12.70 -19.18 -13.80
C SER A 183 -11.95 -18.17 -14.68
N VAL A 184 -12.52 -16.99 -14.94
CA VAL A 184 -11.84 -15.92 -15.70
C VAL A 184 -10.75 -15.28 -14.84
N TRP A 185 -11.04 -15.05 -13.55
CA TRP A 185 -10.08 -14.50 -12.60
C TRP A 185 -8.98 -15.48 -12.21
N GLU A 186 -9.29 -16.77 -12.11
CA GLU A 186 -8.29 -17.84 -11.93
C GLU A 186 -7.29 -17.87 -13.10
N LYS A 187 -7.77 -17.73 -14.35
CA LYS A 187 -6.88 -17.60 -15.52
C LYS A 187 -6.03 -16.34 -15.47
N LEU A 188 -6.60 -15.17 -15.17
CA LEU A 188 -5.81 -13.94 -15.01
C LEU A 188 -4.69 -14.13 -13.98
N ARG A 189 -5.01 -14.78 -12.87
CA ARG A 189 -4.06 -15.05 -11.79
C ARG A 189 -2.91 -15.92 -12.26
N GLU A 190 -3.21 -17.05 -12.89
CA GLU A 190 -2.21 -18.03 -13.35
C GLU A 190 -1.38 -17.50 -14.53
N ASP A 191 -2.02 -16.82 -15.49
CA ASP A 191 -1.39 -16.43 -16.75
C ASP A 191 -0.69 -15.07 -16.69
N ALA A 192 -1.03 -14.20 -15.73
CA ALA A 192 -0.52 -12.83 -15.66
C ALA A 192 0.07 -12.48 -14.31
N ILE A 193 -0.71 -12.60 -13.23
CA ILE A 193 -0.34 -12.06 -11.91
C ILE A 193 0.79 -12.88 -11.27
N VAL A 194 0.70 -14.20 -11.27
CA VAL A 194 1.75 -15.07 -10.70
C VAL A 194 3.07 -14.94 -11.46
N PRO A 195 3.10 -15.01 -12.81
CA PRO A 195 4.33 -14.79 -13.58
C PRO A 195 4.93 -13.40 -13.33
N PHE A 196 4.10 -12.35 -13.33
CA PHE A 196 4.54 -10.98 -13.05
C PHE A 196 5.18 -10.87 -11.67
N THR A 197 4.46 -11.26 -10.61
CA THR A 197 4.96 -11.16 -9.23
C THR A 197 6.24 -11.98 -9.04
N SER A 198 6.32 -13.17 -9.61
CA SER A 198 7.53 -14.00 -9.57
C SER A 198 8.72 -13.30 -10.25
N ALA A 199 8.56 -12.80 -11.48
CA ALA A 199 9.62 -12.13 -12.22
C ALA A 199 10.04 -10.80 -11.57
N PHE A 200 9.07 -10.07 -11.03
CA PHE A 200 9.26 -8.75 -10.47
C PHE A 200 9.92 -8.80 -9.09
N PHE A 201 9.53 -9.74 -8.21
CA PHE A 201 10.06 -9.83 -6.83
C PHE A 201 11.26 -10.76 -6.65
N SER A 202 11.49 -11.72 -7.56
CA SER A 202 12.71 -12.56 -7.51
C SER A 202 14.00 -11.73 -7.63
N ALA A 203 13.94 -10.57 -8.28
CA ALA A 203 15.08 -9.66 -8.46
C ALA A 203 15.43 -8.83 -7.21
N LEU A 204 14.53 -8.74 -6.22
CA LEU A 204 14.69 -7.89 -5.04
C LEU A 204 15.25 -8.60 -3.81
N GLY A 205 15.58 -9.89 -3.93
CA GLY A 205 15.98 -10.72 -2.77
C GLY A 205 14.90 -10.81 -1.68
N ALA A 206 13.68 -10.32 -1.95
CA ALA A 206 12.56 -10.40 -1.05
C ALA A 206 12.07 -11.85 -1.06
N ALA A 207 12.09 -12.50 0.11
CA ALA A 207 11.38 -13.76 0.29
C ALA A 207 9.91 -13.51 -0.09
N VAL A 208 9.51 -14.03 -1.25
CA VAL A 208 8.14 -13.97 -1.77
C VAL A 208 7.25 -14.69 -0.76
N GLY A 209 6.68 -13.91 0.15
CA GLY A 209 5.85 -14.41 1.24
C GLY A 209 4.40 -14.33 0.81
N ALA A 210 3.83 -15.50 0.50
CA ALA A 210 2.42 -15.82 0.61
C ALA A 210 1.36 -14.89 -0.02
N TYR A 211 1.69 -13.94 -0.90
CA TYR A 211 0.63 -13.39 -1.77
C TYR A 211 0.05 -14.46 -2.71
N ALA A 212 0.83 -15.51 -2.98
CA ALA A 212 0.38 -16.72 -3.66
C ALA A 212 -0.44 -17.69 -2.80
N ILE A 213 -0.58 -17.49 -1.48
CA ILE A 213 -1.24 -18.46 -0.57
C ILE A 213 -2.43 -17.84 0.19
N GLY A 214 -2.45 -16.53 0.44
CA GLY A 214 -3.49 -15.88 1.25
C GLY A 214 -4.90 -15.84 0.64
N ALA A 215 -5.03 -15.91 -0.69
CA ALA A 215 -6.35 -16.00 -1.34
C ALA A 215 -6.97 -17.42 -1.25
N ALA A 216 -6.21 -18.42 -0.82
CA ALA A 216 -6.67 -19.80 -0.66
C ALA A 216 -7.35 -20.05 0.71
N SER A 217 -7.16 -19.19 1.71
CA SER A 217 -7.86 -19.28 2.99
C SER A 217 -9.01 -18.28 3.03
N GLY A 218 -10.19 -18.71 2.58
CA GLY A 218 -11.44 -17.98 2.68
C GLY A 218 -11.77 -17.57 4.12
N GLN A 219 -11.28 -16.40 4.54
CA GLN A 219 -11.64 -15.72 5.78
C GLN A 219 -11.91 -14.25 5.53
N TYR A 220 -12.83 -13.95 4.60
CA TYR A 220 -13.73 -12.80 4.76
C TYR A 220 -15.05 -13.32 5.32
N ARG A 221 -15.04 -13.72 6.59
CA ARG A 221 -16.23 -13.67 7.44
C ARG A 221 -16.14 -12.36 8.21
N LEU A 222 -16.86 -11.34 7.73
CA LEU A 222 -17.29 -10.25 8.60
C LEU A 222 -18.62 -10.69 9.26
N PRO A 223 -18.89 -10.25 10.51
CA PRO A 223 -20.12 -10.57 11.23
C PRO A 223 -21.38 -10.07 10.52
#